data_AF-A0A9Q0BD01-F1
#
_entry.id   AF-A0A9Q0BD01-F1
#
_cell.length_a   1.000
_cell.length_b   1.000
_cell.length_c   1.000
_cell.angle_alpha   90.00
_cell.angle_beta   90.00
_cell.angle_gamma   90.00
#
_symmetry.space_group_name_H-M   'P 1'
#
loop_
_entity.id
_entity.type
_entity.pdbx_description
1 polymer ?
#
loop_
_entity_poly.entity_id
_entity_poly.type
_entity_poly.pdbx_seq_one_letter_code
_entity_poly.pdbx_strand_id
1 'polypeptide(L)'
;MPLSSGRVYTYDTLASETIVRIDSFSPPVQNNGQECPMGQRDLYGLLLEHCEKDAILNKLYHEITDIPDWVDWEQIERGQRVIKRYHGQAILGVSYVVHSIAIVRIDKHTQLLLNSLLGGMPAWRVVEPLARTGGFGVNVTRRRLLETSQHFIECIESLDVVKPGGSGYVSSVRVRLLHATVRCRIIQLAKERPGYYDTTKWGVSIYDLHQNGTIDAHSTALVYLSLTR
;
A
#
# COMPACT_ATOMS: atom_id res chain seq x y z
N MET A 1 -32.32 -11.83 21.95
CA MET A 1 -32.17 -10.86 20.85
C MET A 1 -30.75 -10.98 20.31
N PRO A 2 -30.54 -11.27 19.02
CA PRO A 2 -29.21 -11.34 18.45
C PRO A 2 -28.67 -9.91 18.25
N LEU A 3 -27.43 -9.69 18.68
CA LEU A 3 -26.71 -8.43 18.52
C LEU A 3 -26.59 -8.10 17.03
N SER A 4 -27.02 -6.91 16.64
CA SER A 4 -26.92 -6.41 15.27
C SER A 4 -25.48 -6.46 14.78
N SER A 5 -25.27 -7.37 13.84
CA SER A 5 -24.13 -7.55 12.96
C SER A 5 -23.75 -6.29 12.19
N GLY A 6 -22.45 -6.10 11.97
CA GLY A 6 -21.96 -5.58 10.69
C GLY A 6 -21.21 -4.26 10.73
N ARG A 7 -19.92 -4.31 11.05
CA ARG A 7 -18.92 -3.51 10.33
C ARG A 7 -17.75 -4.41 9.93
N VAL A 8 -18.06 -5.38 9.09
CA VAL A 8 -17.03 -5.98 8.23
C VAL A 8 -16.89 -5.02 7.07
N TYR A 9 -15.93 -4.11 7.16
CA TYR A 9 -15.55 -3.30 6.02
C TYR A 9 -14.99 -4.23 4.93
N THR A 10 -15.32 -3.97 3.67
CA THR A 10 -14.81 -4.73 2.54
C THR A 10 -13.30 -4.56 2.42
N TYR A 11 -12.61 -5.62 2.01
CA TYR A 11 -11.17 -5.65 1.81
C TYR A 11 -10.84 -6.70 0.74
N ASP A 12 -9.60 -6.68 0.26
CA ASP A 12 -9.09 -7.64 -0.71
C ASP A 12 -8.95 -9.06 -0.13
N THR A 13 -10.04 -9.83 -0.21
CA THR A 13 -10.09 -11.22 0.27
C THR A 13 -9.26 -12.14 -0.60
N LEU A 14 -9.27 -11.95 -1.92
CA LEU A 14 -8.55 -12.79 -2.87
C LEU A 14 -7.04 -12.71 -2.65
N ALA A 15 -6.47 -11.51 -2.48
CA ALA A 15 -5.06 -11.39 -2.16
C ALA A 15 -4.75 -11.99 -0.77
N SER A 16 -5.63 -11.83 0.22
CA SER A 16 -5.45 -12.46 1.53
C SER A 16 -5.46 -13.99 1.47
N GLU A 17 -6.38 -14.60 0.71
CA GLU A 17 -6.42 -16.04 0.44
C GLU A 17 -5.16 -16.50 -0.30
N THR A 18 -4.70 -15.71 -1.28
CA THR A 18 -3.45 -15.98 -2.01
C THR A 18 -2.25 -16.02 -1.06
N ILE A 19 -2.14 -15.08 -0.12
CA ILE A 19 -1.06 -15.08 0.87
C ILE A 19 -1.14 -16.33 1.75
N VAL A 20 -2.32 -16.68 2.26
CA VAL A 20 -2.50 -17.92 3.06
C VAL A 20 -2.09 -19.14 2.26
N ARG A 21 -2.40 -19.16 0.96
CA ARG A 21 -2.03 -20.26 0.09
C ARG A 21 -0.53 -20.33 -0.16
N ILE A 22 0.12 -19.20 -0.46
CA ILE A 22 1.58 -19.12 -0.62
C ILE A 22 2.29 -19.56 0.67
N ASP A 23 1.81 -19.11 1.83
CA ASP A 23 2.38 -19.47 3.13
C ASP A 23 2.31 -20.99 3.42
N SER A 24 1.38 -21.73 2.80
CA SER A 24 1.25 -23.18 2.99
C SER A 24 2.37 -24.00 2.35
N PHE A 25 3.01 -23.51 1.28
CA PHE A 25 4.11 -24.19 0.59
C PHE A 25 5.44 -23.42 0.64
N SER A 26 5.40 -22.12 0.96
CA SER A 26 6.58 -21.27 1.17
C SER A 26 6.35 -20.43 2.43
N PRO A 27 6.50 -20.97 3.65
CA PRO A 27 6.21 -20.24 4.88
C PRO A 27 7.16 -19.07 5.13
N PRO A 28 6.72 -18.01 5.86
CA PRO A 28 7.57 -16.86 6.16
C PRO A 28 8.70 -17.25 7.11
N VAL A 29 9.92 -16.77 6.82
CA VAL A 29 11.06 -16.93 7.73
C VAL A 29 10.83 -16.10 9.00
N GLN A 30 10.88 -16.74 10.16
CA GLN A 30 10.82 -16.04 11.44
C GLN A 30 12.15 -15.33 11.70
N ASN A 31 12.18 -14.01 11.49
CA ASN A 31 13.34 -13.21 11.85
C ASN A 31 13.20 -12.71 13.31
N ASN A 32 14.28 -12.83 14.09
CA ASN A 32 14.38 -12.45 15.52
C ASN A 32 14.38 -10.91 15.73
N GLY A 33 13.40 -10.21 15.16
CA GLY A 33 13.13 -8.80 15.45
C GLY A 33 14.04 -7.76 14.79
N GLN A 34 14.99 -8.14 13.94
CA GLN A 34 15.93 -7.19 13.31
C GLN A 34 15.51 -6.67 11.94
N GLU A 35 14.64 -7.37 11.21
CA GLU A 35 14.22 -6.95 9.86
C GLU A 35 12.72 -7.13 9.64
N CYS A 36 12.13 -6.27 8.82
CA CYS A 36 10.72 -6.40 8.44
C CYS A 36 10.56 -7.67 7.59
N PRO A 37 9.78 -8.69 8.03
CA PRO A 37 9.73 -10.02 7.43
C PRO A 37 9.31 -10.06 5.95
N MET A 38 8.69 -8.98 5.47
CA MET A 38 8.07 -8.90 4.15
C MET A 38 9.06 -8.63 3.00
N GLY A 39 10.32 -8.30 3.30
CA GLY A 39 11.34 -8.00 2.28
C GLY A 39 12.11 -9.21 1.75
N GLN A 40 11.88 -10.41 2.30
CA GLN A 40 12.73 -11.58 2.01
C GLN A 40 12.14 -12.56 1.00
N ARG A 41 10.83 -12.47 0.67
CA ARG A 41 10.16 -13.40 -0.26
C ARG A 41 9.64 -12.65 -1.48
N ASP A 42 10.00 -13.11 -2.67
CA ASP A 42 9.43 -12.60 -3.92
C ASP A 42 8.03 -13.20 -4.15
N LEU A 43 7.04 -12.64 -3.46
CA LEU A 43 5.64 -13.09 -3.54
C LEU A 43 5.08 -13.00 -4.96
N TYR A 44 5.53 -12.03 -5.75
CA TYR A 44 5.14 -11.90 -7.15
C TYR A 44 5.74 -13.03 -8.00
N GLY A 45 7.03 -13.33 -7.83
CA GLY A 45 7.66 -14.48 -8.47
C GLY A 45 6.96 -15.79 -8.13
N LEU A 46 6.64 -16.02 -6.85
CA LEU A 46 5.91 -17.20 -6.40
C LEU A 46 4.51 -17.31 -7.00
N LEU A 47 3.81 -16.17 -7.14
CA LEU A 47 2.52 -16.11 -7.83
C LEU A 47 2.65 -16.57 -9.28
N LEU A 48 3.62 -16.04 -10.03
CA LEU A 48 3.84 -16.41 -11.44
C LEU A 48 4.23 -17.88 -11.61
N GLU A 49 5.08 -18.41 -10.73
CA GLU A 49 5.55 -19.80 -10.83
C GLU A 49 4.42 -20.83 -10.59
N HIS A 50 3.43 -20.47 -9.77
CA HIS A 50 2.41 -21.40 -9.28
C HIS A 50 0.99 -21.09 -9.76
N CYS A 51 0.76 -19.99 -10.50
CA CYS A 51 -0.58 -19.59 -10.93
C CYS A 51 -1.26 -20.62 -11.85
N GLU A 52 -0.53 -21.44 -12.61
CA GLU A 52 -1.16 -22.50 -13.42
C GLU A 52 -1.57 -23.73 -12.61
N LYS A 53 -0.95 -23.95 -11.45
CA LYS A 53 -1.11 -25.16 -10.64
C LYS A 53 -2.12 -24.99 -9.51
N ASP A 54 -2.48 -23.76 -9.16
CA ASP A 54 -3.33 -23.44 -8.02
C ASP A 54 -4.47 -22.50 -8.42
N ALA A 55 -5.71 -22.91 -8.17
CA ALA A 55 -6.89 -22.17 -8.60
C ALA A 55 -7.00 -20.76 -7.98
N ILE A 56 -6.52 -20.56 -6.75
CA ILE A 56 -6.58 -19.25 -6.07
C ILE A 56 -5.56 -18.30 -6.68
N LEU A 57 -4.33 -18.78 -6.88
CA LEU A 57 -3.27 -18.00 -7.52
C LEU A 57 -3.62 -17.72 -8.99
N ASN A 58 -4.22 -18.69 -9.69
CA ASN A 58 -4.72 -18.51 -11.05
C ASN A 58 -5.75 -17.39 -11.13
N LYS A 59 -6.71 -17.38 -10.20
CA LYS A 59 -7.76 -16.36 -10.14
C LYS A 59 -7.17 -14.97 -9.87
N LEU A 60 -6.22 -14.85 -8.93
CA LEU A 60 -5.55 -13.57 -8.71
C LEU A 60 -4.76 -13.13 -9.94
N TYR A 61 -4.05 -14.06 -10.59
CA TYR A 61 -3.29 -13.80 -11.81
C TYR A 61 -4.18 -13.23 -12.91
N HIS A 62 -5.31 -13.87 -13.21
CA HIS A 62 -6.28 -13.33 -14.16
C HIS A 62 -6.79 -11.95 -13.76
N GLU A 63 -7.16 -11.75 -12.49
CA GLU A 63 -7.66 -10.45 -12.02
C GLU A 63 -6.63 -9.31 -12.19
N ILE A 64 -5.33 -9.59 -12.06
CA ILE A 64 -4.30 -8.57 -12.28
C ILE A 64 -3.92 -8.40 -13.76
N THR A 65 -4.04 -9.44 -14.60
CA THR A 65 -3.71 -9.36 -16.02
C THR A 65 -4.85 -8.87 -16.90
N ASP A 66 -6.09 -9.07 -16.47
CA ASP A 66 -7.28 -8.69 -17.23
C ASP A 66 -7.47 -7.17 -17.18
N ILE A 67 -7.26 -6.53 -18.33
CA ILE A 67 -7.40 -5.08 -18.49
C ILE A 67 -8.89 -4.76 -18.65
N PRO A 68 -9.50 -3.95 -17.77
CA PRO A 68 -10.90 -3.56 -17.93
C PRO A 68 -11.15 -2.74 -19.20
N ASP A 69 -12.31 -2.92 -19.82
CA ASP A 69 -12.70 -2.25 -21.08
C ASP A 69 -12.73 -0.71 -20.99
N TRP A 70 -12.88 -0.16 -19.78
CA TRP A 70 -12.88 1.28 -19.54
C TRP A 70 -11.47 1.89 -19.49
N VAL A 71 -10.41 1.07 -19.54
CA VAL A 71 -9.02 1.56 -19.51
C VAL A 71 -8.69 2.28 -20.81
N ASP A 72 -8.50 3.58 -20.71
CA ASP A 72 -8.05 4.44 -21.81
C ASP A 72 -6.55 4.77 -21.64
N TRP A 73 -5.72 4.11 -22.46
CA TRP A 73 -4.27 4.28 -22.44
C TRP A 73 -3.82 5.68 -22.88
N GLU A 74 -4.54 6.32 -23.80
CA GLU A 74 -4.21 7.68 -24.24
C GLU A 74 -4.48 8.69 -23.12
N GLN A 75 -5.58 8.49 -22.38
CA GLN A 75 -5.94 9.28 -21.21
C GLN A 75 -4.93 9.12 -20.06
N ILE A 76 -4.46 7.89 -19.82
CA ILE A 76 -3.39 7.62 -18.83
C ILE A 76 -2.09 8.32 -19.25
N GLU A 77 -1.67 8.16 -20.50
CA GLU A 77 -0.46 8.81 -21.02
C GLU A 77 -0.54 10.34 -20.93
N ARG A 78 -1.73 10.91 -21.20
CA ARG A 78 -1.98 12.34 -21.02
C ARG A 78 -1.80 12.76 -19.55
N GLY A 79 -2.31 11.98 -18.62
CA GLY A 79 -2.11 12.18 -17.18
C GLY A 79 -0.63 12.15 -16.78
N GLN A 80 0.12 11.15 -17.27
CA GLN A 80 1.56 11.04 -17.06
C GLN A 80 2.31 12.27 -17.59
N ARG A 81 1.94 12.79 -18.78
CA ARG A 81 2.53 14.02 -19.32
C ARG A 81 2.30 15.25 -18.44
N VAL A 82 1.08 15.41 -17.90
CA VAL A 82 0.75 16.50 -16.98
C VAL A 82 1.63 16.41 -15.73
N ILE A 83 1.65 15.27 -15.06
CA ILE A 83 2.44 15.12 -13.84
C ILE A 83 3.94 15.27 -14.12
N LYS A 84 4.49 14.71 -15.20
CA LYS A 84 5.89 14.93 -15.59
C LYS A 84 6.22 16.40 -15.83
N ARG A 85 5.32 17.15 -16.49
CA ARG A 85 5.49 18.59 -16.76
C ARG A 85 5.49 19.42 -15.48
N TYR A 86 4.64 19.09 -14.53
CA TYR A 86 4.43 19.85 -13.30
C TYR A 86 5.03 19.18 -12.06
N HIS A 87 5.86 18.14 -12.23
CA HIS A 87 6.32 17.30 -11.12
C HIS A 87 7.08 18.11 -10.05
N GLY A 88 7.86 19.10 -10.47
CA GLY A 88 8.55 20.00 -9.55
C GLY A 88 7.58 20.83 -8.70
N GLN A 89 6.48 21.32 -9.28
CA GLN A 89 5.42 22.02 -8.54
C GLN A 89 4.61 21.05 -7.67
N ALA A 90 4.37 19.83 -8.14
CA ALA A 90 3.73 18.77 -7.38
C ALA A 90 4.50 18.45 -6.09
N ILE A 91 5.82 18.26 -6.21
CA ILE A 91 6.73 18.00 -5.09
C ILE A 91 6.82 19.23 -4.16
N LEU A 92 6.96 20.44 -4.71
CA LEU A 92 7.08 21.67 -3.92
C LEU A 92 5.77 22.04 -3.21
N GLY A 93 4.61 21.84 -3.84
CA GLY A 93 3.29 22.09 -3.27
C GLY A 93 2.96 21.16 -2.11
N VAL A 94 3.26 19.87 -2.25
CA VAL A 94 3.18 18.91 -1.15
C VAL A 94 4.15 19.27 -0.04
N SER A 95 5.40 19.63 -0.39
CA SER A 95 6.39 20.06 0.60
C SER A 95 5.93 21.33 1.33
N TYR A 96 5.26 22.28 0.67
CA TYR A 96 4.73 23.51 1.27
C TYR A 96 3.57 23.24 2.22
N VAL A 97 2.59 22.41 1.83
CA VAL A 97 1.46 22.02 2.70
C VAL A 97 1.97 21.30 3.95
N VAL A 98 2.98 20.43 3.79
CA VAL A 98 3.57 19.71 4.92
C VAL A 98 4.48 20.60 5.77
N HIS A 99 5.16 21.60 5.19
CA HIS A 99 5.93 22.61 5.96
C HIS A 99 5.02 23.58 6.72
N SER A 100 3.82 23.87 6.20
CA SER A 100 2.82 24.72 6.88
C SER A 100 2.32 24.08 8.18
N ILE A 101 2.19 22.75 8.19
CA ILE A 101 1.90 21.95 9.40
C ILE A 101 3.12 21.90 10.34
N ALA A 102 4.35 22.05 9.81
CA ALA A 102 5.61 21.99 10.55
C ALA A 102 5.96 23.26 11.37
N ILE A 103 5.15 24.32 11.31
CA ILE A 103 5.29 25.48 12.22
C ILE A 103 4.97 25.08 13.68
N VAL A 104 4.20 24.00 13.86
CA VAL A 104 4.06 23.33 15.15
C VAL A 104 5.31 22.48 15.36
N ARG A 105 6.11 22.75 16.42
CA ARG A 105 7.34 22.01 16.77
C ARG A 105 7.06 20.50 16.87
N ILE A 106 7.21 19.80 15.76
CA ILE A 106 7.10 18.36 15.65
C ILE A 106 8.52 17.82 15.47
N ASP A 107 8.90 16.87 16.33
CA ASP A 107 10.23 16.29 16.36
C ASP A 107 10.67 15.73 14.98
N LYS A 108 11.97 15.77 14.68
CA LYS A 108 12.56 15.36 13.38
C LYS A 108 12.19 13.93 12.99
N HIS A 109 11.98 13.04 13.97
CA HIS A 109 11.52 11.67 13.72
C HIS A 109 10.05 11.62 13.28
N THR A 110 9.20 12.48 13.83
CA THR A 110 7.80 12.61 13.45
C THR A 110 7.66 13.34 12.11
N GLN A 111 8.58 14.25 11.78
CA GLN A 111 8.63 14.90 10.48
C GLN A 111 9.04 13.95 9.35
N LEU A 112 9.98 13.02 9.57
CA LEU A 112 10.29 11.96 8.61
C LEU A 112 9.13 10.97 8.45
N LEU A 113 8.28 10.79 9.45
CA LEU A 113 7.06 9.96 9.37
C LEU A 113 5.94 10.66 8.61
N LEU A 114 5.69 11.95 8.86
CA LEU A 114 4.76 12.76 8.07
C LEU A 114 5.24 12.95 6.63
N ASN A 115 6.55 13.14 6.44
CA ASN A 115 7.15 13.25 5.11
C ASN A 115 7.32 11.88 4.42
N SER A 116 7.42 10.78 5.16
CA SER A 116 7.35 9.43 4.57
C SER A 116 5.96 9.15 3.99
N LEU A 117 4.97 9.91 4.46
CA LEU A 117 3.54 9.84 4.18
C LEU A 117 3.05 11.08 3.39
N LEU A 118 3.93 11.75 2.63
CA LEU A 118 3.83 13.11 2.02
C LEU A 118 2.46 13.52 1.39
N GLY A 119 1.41 13.64 2.20
CA GLY A 119 0.06 14.08 1.79
C GLY A 119 -1.09 13.26 2.37
N GLY A 120 -0.82 12.09 2.96
CA GLY A 120 -1.82 11.09 3.35
C GLY A 120 -1.97 10.85 4.85
N MET A 121 -2.37 11.88 5.58
CA MET A 121 -3.17 11.79 6.82
C MET A 121 -2.47 11.29 8.11
N PRO A 122 -2.45 12.10 9.19
CA PRO A 122 -2.28 11.61 10.57
C PRO A 122 -3.50 10.76 11.05
N ALA A 123 -4.11 9.99 10.16
CA ALA A 123 -5.19 9.08 10.50
C ALA A 123 -4.58 7.90 11.26
N TRP A 124 -4.86 7.85 12.57
CA TRP A 124 -4.53 6.75 13.49
C TRP A 124 -4.64 5.37 12.83
N ARG A 125 -5.63 5.16 11.97
CA ARG A 125 -5.93 3.88 11.34
C ARG A 125 -4.94 3.41 10.26
N VAL A 126 -4.12 4.30 9.70
CA VAL A 126 -3.02 3.97 8.77
C VAL A 126 -1.73 3.73 9.57
N VAL A 127 -1.50 4.53 10.61
CA VAL A 127 -0.35 4.46 11.51
C VAL A 127 -0.38 3.19 12.37
N GLU A 128 -1.57 2.76 12.80
CA GLU A 128 -1.77 1.65 13.73
C GLU A 128 -1.25 0.29 13.18
N PRO A 129 -1.61 -0.16 11.96
CA PRO A 129 -1.01 -1.34 11.36
C PRO A 129 0.53 -1.29 11.31
N LEU A 130 1.09 -0.14 10.91
CA LEU A 130 2.54 0.07 10.83
C LEU A 130 3.20 -0.04 12.20
N ALA A 131 2.59 0.54 13.24
CA ALA A 131 3.05 0.45 14.62
C ALA A 131 3.17 -1.00 15.07
N ARG A 132 2.10 -1.75 14.81
CA ARG A 132 1.94 -3.12 15.25
C ARG A 132 2.89 -4.07 14.53
N THR A 133 3.11 -3.89 13.23
CA THR A 133 4.03 -4.76 12.46
C THR A 133 5.50 -4.35 12.54
N GLY A 134 5.88 -3.43 13.44
CA GLY A 134 7.27 -2.98 13.59
C GLY A 134 7.77 -2.09 12.46
N GLY A 135 6.86 -1.36 11.78
CA GLY A 135 7.14 -0.52 10.63
C GLY A 135 7.82 0.81 10.91
N PHE A 136 8.05 1.18 12.18
CA PHE A 136 8.55 2.50 12.58
C PHE A 136 10.03 2.59 12.96
N GLY A 137 10.83 1.55 12.75
CA GLY A 137 12.29 1.67 12.89
C GLY A 137 12.83 2.68 11.87
N VAL A 138 13.72 3.61 12.27
CA VAL A 138 14.19 4.72 11.42
C VAL A 138 14.66 4.27 10.03
N ASN A 139 15.44 3.18 9.97
CA ASN A 139 15.93 2.62 8.70
C ASN A 139 14.80 1.99 7.87
N VAL A 140 13.83 1.34 8.52
CA VAL A 140 12.66 0.73 7.86
C VAL A 140 11.75 1.83 7.30
N THR A 141 11.47 2.87 8.07
CA THR A 141 10.69 4.03 7.64
C THR A 141 11.32 4.73 6.45
N ARG A 142 12.65 4.95 6.48
CA ARG A 142 13.39 5.56 5.36
C ARG A 142 13.31 4.69 4.11
N ARG A 143 13.50 3.37 4.25
CA ARG A 143 13.40 2.44 3.11
C ARG A 143 12.00 2.47 2.49
N ARG A 144 10.95 2.39 3.31
CA ARG A 144 9.54 2.47 2.86
C ARG A 144 9.18 3.78 2.18
N LEU A 145 9.76 4.89 2.65
CA LEU A 145 9.64 6.18 1.98
C LEU A 145 10.22 6.11 0.56
N LEU A 146 11.44 5.59 0.43
CA LEU A 146 12.07 5.43 -0.88
C LEU A 146 11.31 4.46 -1.79
N GLU A 147 10.80 3.35 -1.24
CA GLU A 147 9.93 2.40 -1.96
C GLU A 147 8.66 3.09 -2.50
N THR A 148 8.01 3.93 -1.69
CA THR A 148 6.80 4.68 -2.09
C THR A 148 7.10 5.74 -3.15
N SER A 149 8.19 6.49 -2.97
CA SER A 149 8.65 7.48 -3.97
C SER A 149 9.02 6.82 -5.30
N GLN A 150 9.70 5.67 -5.24
CA GLN A 150 10.07 4.88 -6.41
C GLN A 150 8.81 4.39 -7.15
N HIS A 151 7.84 3.83 -6.41
CA HIS A 151 6.57 3.39 -6.98
C HIS A 151 5.82 4.54 -7.68
N PHE A 152 5.79 5.73 -7.08
CA PHE A 152 5.19 6.91 -7.70
C PHE A 152 5.88 7.28 -9.02
N ILE A 153 7.21 7.26 -9.06
CA ILE A 153 8.00 7.56 -10.27
C ILE A 153 7.68 6.55 -11.38
N GLU A 154 7.66 5.26 -11.05
CA GLU A 154 7.32 4.18 -12.00
C GLU A 154 5.92 4.40 -12.60
N CYS A 155 4.92 4.76 -11.79
CA CYS A 155 3.55 5.00 -12.25
C CYS A 155 3.44 6.17 -13.26
N ILE A 156 4.35 7.14 -13.23
CA ILE A 156 4.29 8.34 -14.10
C ILE A 156 5.28 8.30 -15.28
N GLU A 157 6.13 7.28 -15.34
CA GLU A 157 7.24 7.21 -16.29
C GLU A 157 6.76 7.06 -17.73
N SER A 158 6.12 5.93 -18.05
CA SER A 158 5.63 5.61 -19.39
C SER A 158 4.49 4.60 -19.36
N LEU A 159 3.84 4.36 -20.50
CA LEU A 159 2.81 3.33 -20.63
C LEU A 159 3.37 1.91 -20.47
N ASP A 160 4.57 1.65 -21.00
CA ASP A 160 5.19 0.32 -20.94
C ASP A 160 5.51 -0.10 -19.50
N VAL A 161 5.74 0.88 -18.62
CA VAL A 161 5.99 0.66 -17.19
C VAL A 161 4.72 0.30 -16.42
N VAL A 162 3.56 0.83 -16.81
CA VAL A 162 2.28 0.61 -16.10
C VAL A 162 1.39 -0.47 -16.71
N LYS A 163 1.64 -0.88 -17.95
CA LYS A 163 0.96 -2.02 -18.58
C LYS A 163 1.37 -3.34 -17.91
N PRO A 164 0.55 -4.41 -18.03
CA PRO A 164 0.87 -5.72 -17.47
C PRO A 164 2.28 -6.18 -17.84
N GLY A 165 3.06 -6.58 -16.82
CA GLY A 165 4.47 -6.96 -16.94
C GLY A 165 5.48 -5.82 -16.80
N GLY A 166 5.06 -4.55 -16.90
CA GLY A 166 5.90 -3.38 -16.66
C GLY A 166 6.34 -3.23 -15.20
N SER A 167 7.42 -2.50 -14.94
CA SER A 167 7.97 -2.37 -13.58
C SER A 167 7.01 -1.72 -12.58
N GLY A 168 6.27 -0.67 -12.98
CA GLY A 168 5.26 0.00 -12.15
C GLY A 168 4.01 -0.87 -11.93
N TYR A 169 3.63 -1.66 -12.92
CA TYR A 169 2.62 -2.71 -12.77
C TYR A 169 3.06 -3.74 -11.71
N VAL A 170 4.25 -4.33 -11.85
CA VAL A 170 4.77 -5.32 -10.90
C VAL A 170 4.90 -4.72 -9.50
N SER A 171 5.36 -3.47 -9.39
CA SER A 171 5.43 -2.70 -8.15
C SER A 171 4.05 -2.56 -7.48
N SER A 172 3.00 -2.23 -8.26
CA SER A 172 1.61 -2.19 -7.78
C SER A 172 1.13 -3.53 -7.25
N VAL A 173 1.39 -4.62 -7.98
CA VAL A 173 1.01 -5.98 -7.55
C VAL A 173 1.75 -6.38 -6.27
N ARG A 174 3.04 -6.04 -6.14
CA ARG A 174 3.80 -6.25 -4.91
C ARG A 174 3.21 -5.49 -3.74
N VAL A 175 2.78 -4.24 -3.91
CA VAL A 175 2.09 -3.46 -2.87
C VAL A 175 0.74 -4.11 -2.47
N ARG A 176 -0.02 -4.63 -3.45
CA ARG A 176 -1.26 -5.38 -3.17
C ARG A 176 -1.01 -6.61 -2.30
N LEU A 177 -0.02 -7.43 -2.65
CA LEU A 177 0.40 -8.61 -1.88
C LEU A 177 0.98 -8.23 -0.50
N LEU A 178 1.68 -7.10 -0.42
CA LEU A 178 2.18 -6.53 0.84
C LEU A 178 1.03 -6.19 1.80
N HIS A 179 0.00 -5.49 1.31
CA HIS A 179 -1.18 -5.14 2.10
C HIS A 179 -1.90 -6.39 2.61
N ALA A 180 -2.05 -7.41 1.78
CA ALA A 180 -2.60 -8.70 2.18
C ALA A 180 -1.74 -9.38 3.26
N THR A 181 -0.42 -9.35 3.12
CA THR A 181 0.52 -9.92 4.10
C THR A 181 0.42 -9.22 5.46
N VAL A 182 0.40 -7.88 5.48
CA VAL A 182 0.22 -7.09 6.71
C VAL A 182 -1.11 -7.44 7.38
N ARG A 183 -2.19 -7.57 6.61
CA ARG A 183 -3.51 -7.93 7.10
C ARG A 183 -3.52 -9.31 7.74
N CYS A 184 -3.01 -10.33 7.04
CA CYS A 184 -2.88 -11.68 7.56
C CYS A 184 -2.05 -11.72 8.84
N ARG A 185 -0.94 -10.96 8.90
CA ARG A 185 -0.08 -10.89 10.07
C ARG A 185 -0.78 -10.26 11.28
N ILE A 186 -1.55 -9.18 11.10
CA ILE A 186 -2.29 -8.55 12.20
C ILE A 186 -3.36 -9.51 12.74
N ILE A 187 -4.08 -10.20 11.87
CA ILE A 187 -5.08 -11.21 12.27
C ILE A 187 -4.40 -12.35 13.04
N GLN A 188 -3.25 -12.84 12.58
CA GLN A 188 -2.48 -13.86 13.27
C GLN A 188 -2.05 -13.38 14.67
N LEU A 189 -1.46 -12.19 14.76
CA LEU A 189 -1.02 -11.62 16.04
C LEU A 189 -2.18 -11.39 17.01
N ALA A 190 -3.37 -11.02 16.52
CA ALA A 190 -4.57 -10.89 17.34
C ALA A 190 -5.02 -12.24 17.94
N LYS A 191 -4.82 -13.35 17.22
CA LYS A 191 -5.08 -14.71 17.71
C LYS A 191 -4.02 -15.18 18.72
N GLU A 192 -2.75 -14.91 18.43
CA GLU A 192 -1.61 -15.30 19.30
C GLU A 192 -1.58 -14.49 20.61
N ARG A 193 -2.03 -13.24 20.58
CA ARG A 193 -1.98 -12.30 21.71
C ARG A 193 -3.35 -11.66 21.92
N PRO A 194 -4.19 -12.20 22.81
CA PRO A 194 -5.49 -11.61 23.14
C PRO A 194 -5.36 -10.14 23.53
N GLY A 195 -6.21 -9.27 22.96
CA GLY A 195 -6.15 -7.82 23.18
C GLY A 195 -5.14 -7.07 22.30
N TYR A 196 -4.36 -7.77 21.46
CA TYR A 196 -3.42 -7.11 20.55
C TYR A 196 -4.14 -6.32 19.46
N TYR A 197 -5.20 -6.83 18.85
CA TYR A 197 -5.98 -6.05 17.87
C TYR A 197 -7.45 -6.44 17.94
N ASP A 198 -8.32 -5.45 18.12
CA ASP A 198 -9.76 -5.67 18.23
C ASP A 198 -10.43 -5.51 16.85
N THR A 199 -10.57 -6.63 16.14
CA THR A 199 -11.24 -6.68 14.83
C THR A 199 -12.73 -6.35 14.92
N THR A 200 -13.37 -6.54 16.08
CA THR A 200 -14.80 -6.25 16.27
C THR A 200 -15.05 -4.74 16.38
N LYS A 201 -14.15 -4.04 17.08
CA LYS A 201 -14.23 -2.58 17.27
C LYS A 201 -13.66 -1.82 16.08
N TRP A 202 -12.58 -2.31 15.47
CA TRP A 202 -11.82 -1.54 14.48
C TRP A 202 -12.05 -1.99 13.03
N GLY A 203 -12.61 -3.19 12.83
CA GLY A 203 -12.65 -3.85 11.52
C GLY A 203 -11.34 -4.54 11.20
N VAL A 204 -11.25 -5.10 9.99
CA VAL A 204 -10.00 -5.68 9.47
C VAL A 204 -9.02 -4.57 9.09
N SER A 205 -7.72 -4.77 9.25
CA SER A 205 -6.72 -3.77 8.86
C SER A 205 -6.67 -3.59 7.33
N ILE A 206 -6.33 -2.36 6.89
CA ILE A 206 -6.21 -2.00 5.47
C ILE A 206 -7.48 -2.38 4.68
N TYR A 207 -8.66 -1.95 5.13
CA TYR A 207 -9.90 -2.13 4.38
C TYR A 207 -10.09 -1.02 3.34
N ASP A 208 -11.03 -1.19 2.42
CA ASP A 208 -11.14 -0.40 1.18
C ASP A 208 -11.21 1.12 1.42
N LEU A 209 -11.88 1.57 2.48
CA LEU A 209 -11.95 3.00 2.80
C LEU A 209 -10.57 3.60 3.10
N HIS A 210 -9.68 2.86 3.77
CA HIS A 210 -8.31 3.33 4.02
C HIS A 210 -7.54 3.43 2.72
N GLN A 211 -7.66 2.42 1.86
CA GLN A 211 -7.01 2.41 0.56
C GLN A 211 -7.51 3.58 -0.31
N ASN A 212 -8.82 3.81 -0.36
CA ASN A 212 -9.42 4.93 -1.07
C ASN A 212 -8.94 6.28 -0.52
N GLY A 213 -8.84 6.42 0.80
CA GLY A 213 -8.31 7.64 1.42
C GLY A 213 -6.84 7.90 1.05
N THR A 214 -6.02 6.85 0.97
CA THR A 214 -4.63 6.97 0.50
C THR A 214 -4.57 7.31 -0.99
N ILE A 215 -5.41 6.69 -1.84
CA ILE A 215 -5.49 7.02 -3.27
C ILE A 215 -5.86 8.49 -3.45
N ASP A 216 -6.89 8.98 -2.76
CA ASP A 216 -7.33 10.37 -2.86
C ASP A 216 -6.23 11.37 -2.43
N ALA A 217 -5.52 11.05 -1.35
CA ALA A 217 -4.40 11.85 -0.88
C ALA A 217 -3.25 11.94 -1.90
N HIS A 218 -2.95 10.84 -2.60
CA HIS A 218 -1.85 10.79 -3.57
C HIS A 218 -2.27 11.14 -5.02
N SER A 219 -3.55 11.38 -5.27
CA SER A 219 -4.08 11.75 -6.59
C SER A 219 -4.77 13.10 -6.57
N THR A 220 -6.01 13.17 -6.08
CA THR A 220 -6.82 14.39 -6.07
C THR A 220 -6.18 15.48 -5.23
N ALA A 221 -5.77 15.18 -4.00
CA ALA A 221 -5.20 16.18 -3.10
C ALA A 221 -3.86 16.71 -3.63
N LEU A 222 -3.04 15.83 -4.21
CA LEU A 222 -1.82 16.22 -4.91
C LEU A 222 -2.13 17.26 -5.99
N VAL A 223 -3.01 16.95 -6.94
CA VAL A 223 -3.37 17.86 -8.04
C VAL A 223 -3.99 19.16 -7.52
N TYR A 224 -4.94 19.06 -6.60
CA TYR A 224 -5.71 20.19 -6.08
C TYR A 224 -4.85 21.18 -5.29
N LEU A 225 -3.92 20.69 -4.46
CA LEU A 225 -3.11 21.51 -3.57
C LEU A 225 -1.82 22.02 -4.24
N SER A 226 -1.31 21.31 -5.24
CA SER A 226 0.02 21.60 -5.79
C SER A 226 0.00 22.32 -7.14
N LEU A 227 -1.04 22.15 -7.96
CA LEU A 227 -1.13 22.84 -9.24
C LEU A 227 -1.77 24.21 -9.03
N THR A 228 -1.06 25.26 -9.45
CA THR A 228 -1.58 26.63 -9.46
C THR A 228 -2.72 26.75 -10.47
N ARG A 229 -3.80 27.42 -10.07
CA ARG A 229 -4.94 27.74 -10.93
C ARG A 229 -4.76 29.04 -11.68
#